data_AF-A0A4U9HQR6-F1
#
_entry.id   AF-A0A4U9HQR6-F1
#
_cell.length_a   1.000
_cell.length_b   1.000
_cell.length_c   1.000
_cell.angle_alpha   90.00
_cell.angle_beta   90.00
_cell.angle_gamma   90.00
#
_symmetry.space_group_name_H-M   'P 1'
#
loop_
_entity.id
_entity.type
_entity.pdbx_description
1 polymer ?
#
loop_
_entity_poly.entity_id
_entity_poly.type
_entity_poly.pdbx_seq_one_letter_code
_entity_poly.pdbx_strand_id
1 'polypeptide(L)' 'MTDNAVLRLRQLRLDRATRPFLARGCRVARCQGCLLPQKNCLCETINPSLPPAVSA' A
#
# COMPACT_ATOMS: atom_id res chain seq x y z
N MET A 1 6.77 -5.99 6.55
CA MET A 1 6.19 -4.77 5.96
C MET A 1 6.03 -3.78 7.11
N THR A 2 6.62 -2.59 7.01
CA THR A 2 6.78 -1.68 8.16
C THR A 2 5.44 -1.08 8.57
N ASP A 3 5.07 -1.24 9.84
CA ASP A 3 3.84 -0.67 10.39
C ASP A 3 3.98 0.85 10.49
N ASN A 4 3.50 1.55 9.47
CA ASN A 4 3.61 3.00 9.36
C ASN A 4 2.23 3.67 9.49
N ALA A 5 2.24 4.97 9.80
CA ALA A 5 1.01 5.73 10.01
C ALA A 5 0.06 5.69 8.81
N VAL A 6 0.59 5.62 7.58
CA VAL A 6 -0.21 5.58 6.34
C VAL A 6 -1.00 4.27 6.23
N LEU A 7 -0.35 3.13 6.48
CA LEU A 7 -0.99 1.81 6.42
C LEU A 7 -2.05 1.67 7.51
N ARG A 8 -1.76 2.14 8.72
CA ARG A 8 -2.74 2.17 9.83
C ARG A 8 -3.96 3.02 9.50
N LEU A 9 -3.77 4.23 8.97
CA LEU A 9 -4.88 5.11 8.57
C LEU A 9 -5.72 4.50 7.46
N ARG A 10 -5.10 3.76 6.52
CA ARG A 10 -5.82 3.08 5.45
C ARG A 10 -6.68 1.93 5.99
N GLN A 11 -6.16 1.10 6.88
CA GLN A 11 -6.93 0.04 7.55
C GLN A 11 -8.15 0.62 8.27
N LEU A 12 -7.93 1.63 9.10
CA LEU A 12 -9.01 2.30 9.85
C LEU A 12 -10.09 2.90 8.93
N ARG A 13 -9.71 3.41 7.75
CA ARG A 13 -10.68 3.91 6.75
C ARG A 13 -11.47 2.78 6.08
N LEU A 14 -10.84 1.64 5.82
CA LEU A 14 -11.52 0.47 5.27
C LEU A 14 -12.52 -0.10 6.27
N ASP A 15 -12.17 -0.18 7.55
CA ASP A 15 -13.05 -0.71 8.61
C ASP A 15 -14.29 0.17 8.81
N ARG A 16 -14.15 1.49 8.63
CA ARG A 16 -15.26 2.45 8.72
C ARG A 16 -16.07 2.56 7.42
N ALA A 17 -15.61 1.98 6.31
CA ALA A 17 -16.26 2.13 5.03
C ALA A 17 -17.54 1.28 4.97
N THR A 18 -18.70 1.92 5.04
CA THR A 18 -20.01 1.26 4.90
C THR A 18 -20.47 1.10 3.46
N ARG A 19 -19.81 1.78 2.51
CA ARG A 19 -20.04 1.65 1.06
C ARG A 19 -18.84 0.99 0.39
N PRO A 20 -19.05 0.17 -0.65
CA PRO A 20 -17.95 -0.37 -1.44
C PRO A 20 -17.14 0.79 -2.03
N PHE A 21 -15.83 0.82 -1.80
CA PHE A 21 -14.94 1.84 -2.33
C PHE A 21 -14.69 1.61 -3.83
N LEU A 22 -15.51 2.26 -4.67
CA LEU A 22 -15.44 2.14 -6.13
C LEU A 22 -14.69 3.32 -6.78
N ALA A 23 -13.41 3.48 -6.47
CA ALA A 23 -12.55 4.40 -7.21
C ALA A 23 -12.26 3.89 -8.64
N ARG A 24 -11.78 4.76 -9.54
CA ARG A 24 -11.25 4.33 -10.85
C ARG A 24 -10.13 3.31 -10.61
N GLY A 25 -10.24 2.12 -11.24
CA GLY A 25 -9.31 1.02 -10.99
C GLY A 25 -9.54 0.28 -9.66
N CYS A 26 -10.75 0.31 -9.09
CA CYS A 26 -11.12 -0.49 -7.90
C CYS A 26 -11.02 -2.00 -8.11
N ARG A 27 -11.13 -2.48 -9.36
CA ARG A 27 -10.98 -3.91 -9.71
C ARG A 27 -9.54 -4.42 -9.64
N VAL A 28 -8.56 -3.52 -9.57
CA VAL A 28 -7.15 -3.91 -9.50
C VAL A 28 -6.83 -4.36 -8.08
N ALA A 29 -6.49 -5.63 -7.92
CA ALA A 29 -5.94 -6.16 -6.68
C ALA A 29 -4.57 -5.52 -6.40
N ARG A 30 -4.47 -4.79 -5.30
CA ARG A 30 -3.24 -4.09 -4.87
C ARG A 30 -2.65 -4.76 -3.65
N CYS A 31 -1.33 -4.76 -3.54
CA CYS A 31 -0.65 -5.18 -2.33
C CYS A 31 -1.06 -4.28 -1.16
N GLN A 32 -1.37 -4.85 0.00
CA GLN A 32 -1.75 -4.08 1.19
C GLN A 32 -0.56 -3.29 1.76
N GLY A 33 0.67 -3.70 1.42
CA GLY A 33 1.89 -3.06 1.85
C GLY A 33 2.33 -1.88 0.98
N CYS A 34 2.75 -2.17 -0.26
CA CYS A 34 3.25 -1.11 -1.16
C CYS A 34 2.16 -0.40 -1.98
N LEU A 35 0.91 -0.85 -1.92
CA LEU A 35 -0.25 -0.29 -2.66
C LEU A 35 -0.14 -0.35 -4.19
N LEU A 36 0.88 -1.02 -4.74
CA LEU A 36 1.01 -1.30 -6.17
C LEU A 36 0.10 -2.47 -6.58
N PRO A 37 -0.27 -2.58 -7.88
CA PRO A 37 -0.90 -3.79 -8.40
C PRO A 37 -0.08 -5.03 -8.03
N GLN A 38 -0.73 -6.15 -7.68
CA GLN A 38 -0.03 -7.36 -7.25
C GLN A 38 1.09 -7.81 -8.21
N LYS A 39 0.83 -7.74 -9.52
CA LYS A 39 1.82 -8.02 -10.58
C LYS A 39 3.08 -7.14 -10.56
N ASN A 40 3.02 -5.98 -9.93
CA ASN A 40 4.10 -5.01 -9.79
C ASN A 40 4.49 -4.84 -8.31
N CYS A 41 4.22 -5.84 -7.46
CA CYS A 41 4.56 -5.75 -6.06
C CYS A 41 6.09 -5.75 -5.90
N LEU A 42 6.60 -4.82 -5.09
CA LEU A 42 8.02 -4.67 -4.79
C LEU A 42 8.31 -4.97 -3.32
N CYS A 43 7.34 -5.49 -2.55
CA CYS A 43 7.53 -5.72 -1.12
C CYS A 43 8.66 -6.72 -0.82
N GLU A 44 8.95 -7.64 -1.74
CA GLU A 44 10.06 -8.60 -1.61
C GLU A 44 11.42 -7.97 -1.90
N THR A 45 11.47 -6.88 -2.67
CA THR A 45 12.73 -6.20 -3.05
C THR A 45 13.03 -4.99 -2.16
N ILE A 46 12.03 -4.42 -1.49
CA ILE A 46 12.20 -3.28 -0.60
C ILE A 46 12.73 -3.75 0.76
N ASN A 47 13.97 -3.39 1.06
CA ASN A 47 14.56 -3.62 2.37
C ASN A 47 14.41 -2.35 3.24
N PRO A 48 13.57 -2.35 4.29
CA PRO A 48 13.22 -1.14 5.04
C PRO A 48 14.39 -0.54 5.83
N SER A 49 15.49 -1.27 6.02
CA SER A 49 16.70 -0.79 6.69
C SER A 49 17.63 0.01 5.78
N LEU A 50 17.39 0.02 4.46
CA LEU A 50 18.22 0.78 3.52
C LEU A 50 17.54 2.14 3.27
N PRO A 51 18.23 3.27 3.53
CA PRO A 51 17.69 4.57 3.15
C PRO A 51 17.43 4.59 1.63
N PRO A 52 16.33 5.21 1.17
CA PRO A 52 16.10 5.32 -0.26
C PRO A 52 17.30 6.02 -0.89
N ALA A 53 17.89 5.40 -1.92
CA ALA A 53 18.91 6.03 -2.74
C ALA A 53 18.23 7.16 -3.54
N VAL A 54 17.97 8.28 -2.87
CA VAL A 54 17.49 9.51 -3.48
C VAL A 54 18.73 10.17 -4.07
N SER A 55 19.05 9.83 -5.31
CA SER A 55 19.95 10.63 -6.13
C SER A 55 19.24 11.95 -6.43
N ALA A 56 19.85 13.06 -6.01
CA ALA A 56 19.40 14.42 -6.28
C ALA A 56 19.43 14.76 -7.78
#